data_AF-A0A818JJX8-F1
#
_entry.id   AF-A0A818JJX8-F1
#
_cell.length_a   1.000
_cell.length_b   1.000
_cell.length_c   1.000
_cell.angle_alpha   90.00
_cell.angle_beta   90.00
_cell.angle_gamma   90.00
#
_symmetry.space_group_name_H-M   'P 1'
#
loop_
_entity.id
_entity.type
_entity.pdbx_description
1 polymer ?
#
loop_
_entity_poly.entity_id
_entity_poly.type
_entity_poly.pdbx_seq_one_letter_code
_entity_poly.pdbx_strand_id
1 'polypeptide(L)'
;MSAEQSLKNSYTYVGILLVLEGLSFLIFPHLTTKLLFLSPLETAQAERYARLAGLAIVVIGYYYCVAGKYTLIGFFRASVVGRMCILPIITAMIYFYSLEVSFLVFGIQDLLTAIWSYFCLKTYDEEQAKQKK
;
A
#
# COMPACT_ATOMS: atom_id res chain seq x y z
N MET A 1 20.96 0.75 -13.91
CA MET A 1 19.79 -0.16 -13.87
C MET A 1 18.75 0.40 -14.83
N SER A 2 18.18 -0.39 -15.74
CA SER A 2 17.13 0.07 -16.69
C SER A 2 15.87 0.56 -15.94
N ALA A 3 15.13 1.55 -16.45
CA ALA A 3 13.92 2.04 -15.79
C ALA A 3 12.84 0.97 -15.63
N GLU A 4 12.74 0.02 -16.57
CA GLU A 4 11.84 -1.11 -16.45
C GLU A 4 12.19 -1.97 -15.23
N GLN A 5 13.47 -2.28 -15.04
CA GLN A 5 13.94 -3.04 -13.90
C GLN A 5 13.71 -2.28 -12.58
N SER A 6 13.90 -0.96 -12.58
CA SER A 6 13.61 -0.09 -11.43
C SER A 6 12.13 -0.15 -11.04
N LEU A 7 11.25 -0.02 -12.02
CA LEU A 7 9.79 -0.09 -11.83
C LEU A 7 9.35 -1.46 -11.30
N LYS A 8 9.86 -2.54 -11.90
CA LYS A 8 9.59 -3.92 -11.46
C LYS A 8 10.02 -4.17 -10.01
N ASN A 9 11.22 -3.71 -9.66
CA ASN A 9 11.74 -3.85 -8.30
C ASN A 9 10.88 -3.08 -7.30
N SER A 10 10.50 -1.84 -7.63
CA SER A 10 9.61 -1.02 -6.79
C SER A 10 8.32 -1.75 -6.44
N TYR A 11 7.61 -2.33 -7.41
CA TYR A 11 6.37 -3.07 -7.16
C TYR A 11 6.57 -4.34 -6.35
N THR A 12 7.65 -5.06 -6.61
CA THR A 12 7.98 -6.26 -5.84
C THR A 12 8.23 -5.89 -4.38
N TYR A 13 8.94 -4.79 -4.10
CA TYR A 13 9.13 -4.31 -2.74
C TYR A 13 7.83 -3.87 -2.08
N VAL A 14 6.99 -3.09 -2.77
CA VAL A 14 5.68 -2.70 -2.25
C VAL A 14 4.83 -3.93 -1.93
N GLY A 15 4.78 -4.91 -2.84
CA GLY A 15 4.04 -6.15 -2.62
C GLY A 15 4.55 -6.94 -1.42
N ILE A 16 5.87 -7.08 -1.27
CA ILE A 16 6.47 -7.74 -0.10
C ILE A 16 6.11 -7.01 1.19
N LEU A 17 6.24 -5.68 1.21
CA LEU A 17 5.89 -4.87 2.38
C LEU A 17 4.43 -5.04 2.77
N LEU A 18 3.51 -5.02 1.80
CA LEU A 18 2.08 -5.27 2.03
C LEU A 18 1.84 -6.69 2.56
N VAL A 19 2.51 -7.71 2.01
CA VAL A 19 2.39 -9.08 2.53
C VAL A 19 2.84 -9.15 3.98
N LEU A 20 3.98 -8.55 4.32
CA LEU A 20 4.50 -8.53 5.68
C LEU A 20 3.58 -7.77 6.65
N GLU A 21 3.09 -6.62 6.23
CA GLU A 21 2.13 -5.81 6.99
C GLU A 21 0.83 -6.58 7.24
N GLY A 22 0.24 -7.17 6.19
CA GLY A 22 -0.97 -7.97 6.30
C GLY A 22 -0.78 -9.21 7.17
N LEU A 23 0.36 -9.91 7.06
CA LEU A 23 0.69 -11.04 7.92
C LEU A 23 0.84 -10.62 9.39
N SER A 24 1.40 -9.43 9.65
CA SER A 24 1.52 -8.92 11.01
C SER A 24 0.14 -8.70 11.65
N PHE A 25 -0.80 -8.08 10.93
CA PHE A 25 -2.20 -7.93 11.37
C PHE A 25 -2.93 -9.27 11.50
N LEU A 26 -2.66 -10.21 10.60
CA LEU A 26 -3.32 -11.52 10.58
C LEU A 26 -2.86 -12.40 11.75
N ILE A 27 -1.57 -12.40 12.09
CA ILE A 27 -0.99 -13.31 13.09
C ILE A 27 -0.91 -12.65 14.46
N PHE A 28 -0.42 -11.40 14.53
CA PHE A 28 -0.11 -10.67 15.76
C PHE A 28 -0.85 -9.31 15.84
N PRO A 29 -2.20 -9.27 15.72
CA PRO A 29 -2.95 -8.02 15.59
C PRO A 29 -2.69 -7.02 16.73
N HIS A 30 -2.62 -7.49 17.98
CA HIS A 30 -2.35 -6.63 19.16
C HIS A 30 -0.95 -6.02 19.18
N LEU A 31 0.05 -6.77 18.69
CA LEU A 31 1.42 -6.26 18.61
C LEU A 31 1.51 -5.22 17.49
N THR A 32 0.91 -5.51 16.33
CA THR A 32 0.90 -4.60 15.19
C THR A 32 0.19 -3.29 15.51
N THR A 33 -0.99 -3.32 16.14
CA THR A 33 -1.69 -2.07 16.52
C THR A 33 -0.87 -1.24 17.50
N LYS A 34 -0.21 -1.88 18.47
CA LYS A 34 0.69 -1.19 19.41
C LYS A 34 1.89 -0.54 18.71
N LEU A 35 2.53 -1.24 17.78
CA LEU A 35 3.68 -0.73 17.03
C LEU A 35 3.30 0.45 16.12
N LEU A 36 2.09 0.45 15.59
CA LEU A 36 1.55 1.51 14.74
C LEU A 36 0.85 2.63 15.53
N PHE A 37 0.92 2.60 16.86
CA PHE A 37 0.26 3.57 17.75
C PHE A 37 -1.25 3.71 17.50
N LEU A 38 -1.90 2.61 17.12
CA LEU A 38 -3.36 2.52 16.96
C LEU A 38 -4.02 2.18 18.29
N SER A 39 -5.32 2.47 18.41
CA SER A 39 -6.08 2.03 19.59
C SER A 39 -5.97 0.53 19.86
N PRO A 40 -5.90 0.13 21.13
CA PRO A 40 -5.97 -1.27 21.52
C PRO A 40 -7.24 -1.95 21.00
N LEU A 41 -7.13 -3.23 20.64
CA LEU A 41 -8.25 -4.04 20.18
C LEU A 41 -9.01 -4.59 21.40
N GLU A 42 -9.81 -3.74 22.04
CA GLU A 42 -10.47 -4.05 23.32
C GLU A 42 -11.54 -5.15 23.23
N THR A 43 -12.06 -5.41 22.02
CA THR A 43 -13.11 -6.42 21.81
C THR A 43 -12.64 -7.56 20.92
N ALA A 44 -13.15 -8.77 21.18
CA ALA A 44 -12.93 -9.93 20.31
C ALA A 44 -13.46 -9.72 18.89
N GLN A 45 -14.40 -8.80 18.69
CA GLN A 45 -14.88 -8.42 17.37
C GLN A 45 -13.85 -7.56 16.63
N ALA A 46 -13.27 -6.55 17.29
CA ALA A 46 -12.20 -5.73 16.72
C ALA A 46 -10.98 -6.57 16.32
N GLU A 47 -10.58 -7.54 17.15
CA GLU A 47 -9.49 -8.46 16.79
C GLU A 47 -9.78 -9.26 15.52
N ARG A 48 -10.99 -9.82 15.40
CA ARG A 48 -11.39 -10.59 14.21
C ARG A 48 -11.40 -9.73 12.95
N TYR A 49 -11.85 -8.49 13.03
CA TYR A 49 -11.80 -7.56 11.89
C TYR A 49 -10.38 -7.12 11.54
N ALA A 50 -9.50 -6.92 12.52
CA ALA A 50 -8.08 -6.64 12.27
C ALA A 50 -7.42 -7.79 11.50
N ARG A 51 -7.68 -9.05 11.90
CA ARG A 51 -7.17 -10.23 11.18
C ARG A 51 -7.74 -10.35 9.78
N LEU A 52 -9.04 -10.09 9.61
CA LEU A 52 -9.69 -10.10 8.29
C LEU A 52 -9.11 -9.03 7.35
N ALA A 53 -8.87 -7.82 7.87
CA ALA A 53 -8.20 -6.76 7.14
C ALA A 53 -6.76 -7.18 6.76
N GLY A 54 -6.02 -7.79 7.70
CA GLY A 54 -4.70 -8.35 7.44
C GLY A 54 -4.69 -9.36 6.30
N LEU A 55 -5.64 -10.31 6.27
CA LEU A 55 -5.80 -11.26 5.17
C LEU A 55 -6.02 -10.55 3.82
N ALA A 56 -6.90 -9.54 3.79
CA ALA A 56 -7.13 -8.77 2.56
C ALA A 56 -5.86 -8.06 2.09
N ILE A 57 -5.09 -7.46 3.01
CA ILE A 57 -3.82 -6.80 2.71
C ILE A 57 -2.79 -7.80 2.16
N VAL A 58 -2.70 -9.02 2.71
CA VAL A 58 -1.82 -10.08 2.17
C VAL A 58 -2.17 -10.42 0.72
N VAL A 59 -3.46 -10.59 0.42
CA VAL A 59 -3.92 -10.90 -0.95
C VAL A 59 -3.57 -9.75 -1.90
N ILE A 60 -3.77 -8.50 -1.49
CA ILE A 60 -3.38 -7.32 -2.26
C ILE A 60 -1.87 -7.31 -2.49
N GLY A 61 -1.07 -7.51 -1.44
CA GLY A 61 0.39 -7.57 -1.55
C GLY A 61 0.88 -8.66 -2.51
N TYR A 62 0.24 -9.83 -2.49
CA TYR A 62 0.51 -10.88 -3.48
C TYR A 62 0.23 -10.43 -4.92
N TYR A 63 -0.89 -9.74 -5.16
CA TYR A 63 -1.19 -9.18 -6.50
C TYR A 63 -0.14 -8.16 -6.94
N TYR A 64 0.40 -7.35 -6.02
CA TYR A 64 1.51 -6.44 -6.33
C TYR A 64 2.79 -7.19 -6.72
N CYS A 65 3.14 -8.26 -6.02
CA CYS A 65 4.28 -9.11 -6.38
C CYS A 65 4.12 -9.72 -7.78
N VAL A 66 2.93 -10.24 -8.09
CA VAL A 66 2.60 -10.80 -9.40
C VAL A 66 2.63 -9.71 -10.49
N ALA A 67 2.02 -8.55 -10.23
CA ALA A 67 2.01 -7.43 -11.16
C ALA A 67 3.42 -6.92 -11.46
N GLY A 68 4.29 -6.87 -10.46
CA GLY A 68 5.73 -6.60 -10.61
C GLY A 68 6.42 -7.62 -11.51
N LYS A 69 6.20 -8.92 -11.26
CA LYS A 69 6.79 -10.01 -12.05
C LYS A 69 6.45 -9.92 -13.54
N TYR A 70 5.19 -9.61 -13.85
CA TYR A 70 4.65 -9.56 -15.22
C TYR A 70 4.58 -8.14 -15.82
N THR A 71 5.18 -7.15 -15.17
CA THR A 71 5.25 -5.75 -15.65
C THR A 71 3.87 -5.21 -16.08
N LEU A 72 2.86 -5.36 -15.23
CA LEU A 72 1.49 -4.94 -15.53
C LEU A 72 1.33 -3.40 -15.39
N ILE A 73 1.83 -2.64 -16.37
CA ILE A 73 1.86 -1.16 -16.34
C ILE A 73 0.47 -0.53 -16.12
N GLY A 74 -0.59 -1.13 -16.66
CA GLY A 74 -1.97 -0.65 -16.44
C GLY A 74 -2.39 -0.71 -14.97
N PHE A 75 -2.07 -1.83 -14.29
CA PHE A 75 -2.28 -1.96 -12.85
C PHE A 75 -1.43 -0.95 -12.08
N PHE A 76 -0.19 -0.70 -12.53
CA PHE A 76 0.70 0.25 -11.87
C PHE A 76 0.11 1.67 -11.85
N ARG A 77 -0.33 2.16 -13.01
CA ARG A 77 -0.97 3.47 -13.15
C ARG A 77 -2.21 3.59 -12.27
N ALA A 78 -3.09 2.58 -12.30
CA ALA A 78 -4.30 2.57 -11.48
C ALA A 78 -3.98 2.59 -9.97
N SER A 79 -2.97 1.83 -9.55
CA SER A 79 -2.59 1.70 -8.15
C SER A 79 -2.02 2.99 -7.55
N VAL A 80 -1.30 3.79 -8.36
CA VAL A 80 -0.74 5.08 -7.92
C VAL A 80 -1.88 6.05 -7.65
N VAL A 81 -2.86 6.14 -8.55
CA VAL A 81 -4.05 6.97 -8.36
C VAL A 81 -4.84 6.53 -7.13
N GLY A 82 -5.11 5.22 -7.00
CA GLY A 82 -5.83 4.67 -5.85
C GLY A 82 -5.17 5.00 -4.51
N ARG A 83 -3.85 4.80 -4.40
CA ARG A 83 -3.09 5.10 -3.17
C ARG A 83 -3.03 6.58 -2.85
N MET A 84 -2.95 7.48 -3.85
CA MET A 84 -3.04 8.93 -3.62
C MET A 84 -4.40 9.35 -3.05
N CYS A 85 -5.47 8.61 -3.30
CA CYS A 85 -6.80 8.89 -2.75
C CYS A 85 -6.96 8.44 -1.29
N ILE A 86 -6.13 7.52 -0.77
CA ILE A 86 -6.30 6.95 0.57
C ILE A 86 -6.18 8.03 1.65
N LEU A 87 -5.16 8.88 1.59
CA LEU A 87 -4.98 9.92 2.61
C LEU A 87 -6.16 10.90 2.67
N PRO A 88 -6.63 11.51 1.56
CA PRO A 88 -7.85 12.33 1.55
C PRO A 88 -9.07 11.61 2.11
N ILE A 89 -9.26 10.33 1.78
CA ILE A 89 -10.39 9.53 2.27
C ILE A 89 -10.29 9.33 3.77
N ILE A 90 -9.12 8.93 4.30
CA ILE A 90 -8.90 8.79 5.74
C ILE A 90 -9.13 10.12 6.45
N THR A 91 -8.62 11.23 5.92
CA THR A 91 -8.86 12.57 6.48
C THR A 91 -10.34 12.92 6.51
N ALA A 92 -11.09 12.62 5.44
CA ALA A 92 -12.53 12.80 5.42
C ALA A 92 -13.22 11.89 6.44
N MET A 93 -12.78 10.64 6.61
CA MET A 93 -13.34 9.72 7.61
C MET A 93 -13.10 10.19 9.05
N ILE A 94 -11.94 10.78 9.33
CA ILE A 94 -11.64 11.39 10.64
C ILE A 94 -12.61 12.55 10.89
N TYR A 95 -12.82 13.42 9.90
CA TYR A 95 -13.65 14.60 10.04
C TYR A 95 -15.16 14.28 10.14
N PHE A 96 -15.68 13.41 9.28
CA PHE A 96 -17.12 13.15 9.16
C PHE A 96 -17.62 11.96 10.00
N TYR A 97 -16.76 10.99 10.33
CA TYR A 97 -17.15 9.74 10.96
C TYR A 97 -16.39 9.47 12.27
N SER A 98 -15.64 10.46 12.78
CA SER A 98 -14.86 10.35 14.01
C SER A 98 -13.90 9.15 14.00
N LEU A 99 -13.35 8.82 12.82
CA LEU A 99 -12.25 7.87 12.72
C LEU A 99 -11.07 8.39 13.55
N GLU A 100 -10.35 7.49 14.20
CA GLU A 100 -9.24 7.87 15.05
C GLU A 100 -8.09 8.48 14.22
N VAL A 101 -7.48 9.54 14.74
CA VAL A 101 -6.40 10.27 14.06
C VAL A 101 -5.18 9.39 13.78
N SER A 102 -4.96 8.36 14.59
CA SER A 102 -3.85 7.40 14.40
C SER A 102 -3.89 6.69 13.04
N PHE A 103 -5.07 6.55 12.41
CA PHE A 103 -5.20 5.99 11.06
C PHE A 103 -4.51 6.84 9.97
N LEU A 104 -4.14 8.10 10.25
CA LEU A 104 -3.32 8.89 9.33
C LEU A 104 -1.97 8.22 9.04
N VAL A 105 -1.46 7.36 9.93
CA VAL A 105 -0.21 6.61 9.67
C VAL A 105 -0.30 5.81 8.38
N PHE A 106 -1.44 5.14 8.13
CA PHE A 106 -1.67 4.39 6.90
C PHE A 106 -1.77 5.30 5.68
N GLY A 107 -2.52 6.40 5.79
CA GLY A 107 -2.65 7.36 4.69
C GLY A 107 -1.32 7.98 4.28
N ILE A 108 -0.47 8.33 5.26
CA ILE A 108 0.86 8.87 5.01
C ILE A 108 1.77 7.79 4.39
N GLN A 109 1.78 6.58 4.95
CA GLN A 109 2.54 5.45 4.42
C GLN A 109 2.16 5.15 2.96
N ASP A 110 0.87 5.09 2.66
CA ASP A 110 0.37 4.86 1.29
C ASP A 110 0.73 5.99 0.35
N LEU A 111 0.63 7.24 0.80
CA LEU A 111 1.00 8.39 -0.02
C LEU A 111 2.49 8.39 -0.35
N LEU A 112 3.36 8.14 0.63
CA LEU A 112 4.81 8.04 0.40
C LEU A 112 5.14 6.94 -0.61
N THR A 113 4.47 5.80 -0.48
CA THR A 113 4.63 4.65 -1.39
C THR A 113 4.09 4.99 -2.79
N ALA A 114 3.01 5.74 -2.89
CA ALA A 114 2.44 6.21 -4.16
C ALA A 114 3.37 7.21 -4.85
N ILE A 115 3.93 8.16 -4.11
CA ILE A 115 4.89 9.14 -4.62
C ILE A 115 6.13 8.45 -5.18
N TRP A 116 6.71 7.48 -4.46
CA TRP A 116 7.81 6.68 -4.98
C TRP A 116 7.41 5.96 -6.26
N SER A 117 6.29 5.21 -6.23
CA SER A 117 5.80 4.47 -7.40
C SER A 117 5.56 5.37 -8.62
N TYR A 118 5.06 6.59 -8.39
CA TYR A 118 4.86 7.60 -9.43
C TYR A 118 6.17 8.03 -10.08
N PHE A 119 7.22 8.30 -9.30
CA PHE A 119 8.52 8.66 -9.87
C PHE A 119 9.14 7.53 -10.68
N CYS A 120 9.06 6.28 -10.20
CA CYS A 120 9.51 5.12 -10.97
C CYS A 120 8.76 4.97 -12.30
N LEU A 121 7.44 5.19 -12.28
CA LEU A 121 6.61 5.14 -13.49
C LEU A 121 6.95 6.28 -14.46
N LYS A 122 7.17 7.49 -13.94
CA LYS A 122 7.55 8.65 -14.76
C LYS A 122 8.89 8.41 -15.48
N THR A 123 9.89 7.89 -14.79
CA THR A 123 11.19 7.54 -15.41
C THR A 123 11.03 6.48 -16.50
N TYR A 124 10.17 5.47 -16.28
CA TYR A 124 9.87 4.46 -17.30
C TYR A 124 9.21 5.08 -18.54
N ASP A 125 8.19 5.93 -18.37
CA ASP A 125 7.50 6.56 -19.50
C ASP A 125 8.44 7.48 -20.31
N GLU A 126 9.37 8.18 -19.65
CA GLU A 126 10.40 9.01 -20.32
C GLU A 126 11.39 8.19 -21.16
N GLU A 127 11.86 7.04 -20.65
CA GLU A 127 12.73 6.15 -21.43
C GLU A 127 12.00 5.56 -22.64
N GLN A 128 10.75 5.13 -22.47
CA GLN A 128 9.93 4.59 -23.56
C GLN A 128 9.65 5.65 -24.64
N ALA A 129 9.48 6.91 -24.26
CA ALA A 129 9.31 8.01 -25.22
C ALA A 129 10.59 8.30 -26.02
N LYS A 130 11.78 8.13 -25.43
CA LYS A 130 13.07 8.29 -26.13
C LYS A 130 13.32 7.16 -27.13
N GLN A 131 12.91 5.93 -26.83
CA GLN A 131 13.09 4.78 -27.72
C GLN A 131 12.16 4.81 -28.94
N LYS A 132 11.05 5.55 -28.87
CA LYS A 132 10.09 5.71 -29.97
C LYS A 132 10.42 6.87 -30.93
N LYS A 133 11.41 7.69 -30.61
CA LYS A 133 11.91 8.78 -31.46
C LYS A 133 13.13 8.35 -32.23
#